data_AF-A0A2V5N7S7-F1
#
_entry.id   AF-A0A2V5N7S7-F1
#
_cell.length_a   1.000
_cell.length_b   1.000
_cell.length_c   1.000
_cell.angle_alpha   90.00
_cell.angle_beta   90.00
_cell.angle_gamma   90.00
#
_symmetry.space_group_name_H-M   'P 1'
#
loop_
_entity.id
_entity.type
_entity.pdbx_description
1 polymer ?
#
loop_
_entity_poly.entity_id
_entity_poly.type
_entity_poly.pdbx_seq_one_letter_code
_entity_poly.pdbx_strand_id
1 'polypeptide(L)'
;MLLYRRSTLTVLLALIFLSFFGTLAVIARLFPQGYDWRYRVISNLLSPRDNPAHHWFAACGVALTAVLILPFAGYLRRNLGVISSMGARGSAGSFIAGCIVLISACFVAPQHKHDVLGIRRLHELLGRSAAGLLAIGMLSACWCAWKGWLNDKSLAFLFWTWSSLTVLPLSGIFLSECLLLLTRLNPMWAAPIRNTLRHSIFWHLGFWEWTGAAAVFLFLCAAVFLMPQRAASFPNGRTEELLSCRGVKRPD
;
A
#
# COMPACT_ATOMS: atom_id res chain seq x y z
N MET A 1 17.10 7.50 -20.44
CA MET A 1 16.37 6.36 -19.81
C MET A 1 15.71 6.68 -18.47
N LEU A 2 16.33 7.46 -17.55
CA LEU A 2 15.75 7.78 -16.23
C LEU A 2 14.43 8.59 -16.31
N LEU A 3 14.38 9.63 -17.14
CA LEU A 3 13.17 10.44 -17.35
C LEU A 3 12.00 9.62 -17.93
N TYR A 4 12.28 8.73 -18.87
CA TYR A 4 11.28 7.80 -19.43
C TYR A 4 10.69 6.88 -18.36
N ARG A 5 11.53 6.37 -17.45
CA ARG A 5 11.10 5.49 -16.35
C ARG A 5 10.27 6.24 -15.31
N ARG A 6 10.66 7.47 -14.95
CA ARG A 6 9.89 8.32 -14.02
C ARG A 6 8.54 8.72 -14.64
N SER A 7 8.55 9.16 -15.91
CA SER A 7 7.34 9.50 -16.66
C SER A 7 6.38 8.31 -16.74
N THR A 8 6.87 7.11 -17.05
CA THR A 8 6.05 5.88 -17.06
C THR A 8 5.42 5.62 -15.69
N LEU A 9 6.20 5.71 -14.60
CA LEU A 9 5.68 5.51 -13.24
C LEU A 9 4.66 6.58 -12.84
N THR A 10 4.85 7.84 -13.26
CA THR A 10 3.88 8.91 -13.05
C THR A 10 2.58 8.67 -13.81
N VAL A 11 2.65 8.19 -15.05
CA VAL A 11 1.45 7.77 -15.81
C VAL A 11 0.75 6.62 -15.09
N LEU A 12 1.49 5.63 -14.60
CA LEU A 12 0.92 4.54 -13.81
C LEU A 12 0.26 5.04 -12.52
N LEU A 13 0.81 6.04 -11.82
CA LEU A 13 0.16 6.66 -10.66
C LEU A 13 -1.16 7.32 -11.05
N ALA A 14 -1.20 8.07 -12.16
CA ALA A 14 -2.43 8.68 -12.64
C ALA A 14 -3.49 7.61 -12.98
N LEU A 15 -3.08 6.53 -13.64
CA LEU A 15 -3.97 5.41 -13.96
C LEU A 15 -4.44 4.68 -12.69
N ILE A 16 -3.58 4.47 -11.70
CA ILE A 16 -3.96 3.93 -10.38
C ILE A 16 -5.00 4.82 -9.72
N PHE A 17 -4.78 6.14 -9.73
CA PHE A 17 -5.71 7.09 -9.12
C PHE A 17 -7.09 7.04 -9.79
N LEU A 18 -7.12 7.13 -11.13
CA LEU A 18 -8.35 7.08 -11.90
C LEU A 18 -9.05 5.73 -11.78
N SER A 19 -8.30 4.64 -11.82
CA SER A 19 -8.82 3.27 -11.69
C SER A 19 -9.39 3.00 -10.31
N PHE A 20 -8.74 3.46 -9.24
CA PHE A 20 -9.20 3.23 -7.88
C PHE A 20 -10.21 4.28 -7.44
N PHE A 21 -9.77 5.52 -7.23
CA PHE A 21 -10.60 6.58 -6.67
C PHE A 21 -11.66 7.05 -7.66
N GLY A 22 -11.35 7.10 -8.95
CA GLY A 22 -12.32 7.48 -9.98
C GLY A 22 -13.49 6.50 -10.05
N THR A 23 -13.21 5.20 -10.13
CA THR A 23 -14.28 4.19 -10.17
C THR A 23 -15.08 4.16 -8.86
N LEU A 24 -14.42 4.19 -7.70
CA LEU A 24 -15.12 4.19 -6.42
C LEU A 24 -15.96 5.47 -6.22
N ALA A 25 -15.50 6.63 -6.68
CA ALA A 25 -16.27 7.87 -6.59
C ALA A 25 -17.53 7.84 -7.46
N VAL A 26 -17.43 7.30 -8.69
CA VAL A 26 -18.59 7.09 -9.56
C VAL A 26 -19.59 6.15 -8.89
N ILE A 27 -19.11 5.02 -8.36
CA ILE A 27 -19.98 3.99 -7.79
C ILE A 27 -20.57 4.42 -6.45
N ALA A 28 -19.84 5.19 -5.64
CA ALA A 28 -20.37 5.81 -4.44
C ALA A 28 -21.54 6.76 -4.73
N ARG A 29 -21.50 7.49 -5.86
CA ARG A 29 -22.62 8.35 -6.29
C ARG A 29 -23.83 7.55 -6.78
N LEU A 30 -23.61 6.40 -7.39
CA LEU A 30 -24.66 5.50 -7.87
C LEU A 30 -25.17 4.54 -6.79
N PHE A 31 -24.70 4.68 -5.55
CA PHE A 31 -25.00 3.75 -4.48
C PHE A 31 -26.46 3.90 -3.98
N PRO A 32 -27.24 2.82 -3.84
CA PRO A 32 -28.69 2.89 -3.62
C PRO A 32 -29.16 3.67 -2.39
N GLN A 33 -28.39 3.63 -1.29
CA GLN A 33 -28.79 4.22 0.00
C GLN A 33 -27.97 5.47 0.39
N GLY A 34 -27.25 6.07 -0.56
CA GLY A 34 -26.26 7.10 -0.26
C GLY A 34 -25.02 6.52 0.42
N TYR A 35 -23.85 6.82 -0.15
CA TYR A 35 -22.58 6.33 0.36
C TYR A 35 -21.84 7.40 1.15
N ASP A 36 -21.81 7.26 2.48
CA ASP A 36 -20.92 8.04 3.34
C ASP A 36 -19.64 7.25 3.62
N TRP A 37 -18.53 7.70 3.04
CA TRP A 37 -17.21 7.09 3.18
C TRP A 37 -16.69 7.08 4.63
N ARG A 38 -17.21 7.96 5.50
CA ARG A 38 -16.83 8.01 6.92
C ARG A 38 -17.29 6.77 7.67
N TYR A 39 -18.45 6.23 7.28
CA TYR A 39 -19.16 5.20 8.01
C TYR A 39 -19.26 3.88 7.23
N ARG A 40 -19.15 3.91 5.90
CA ARG A 40 -19.25 2.74 5.03
C ARG A 40 -17.88 2.31 4.52
N VAL A 41 -17.69 1.00 4.51
CA VAL A 41 -16.49 0.32 4.01
C VAL A 41 -16.46 0.30 2.49
N ILE A 42 -15.26 0.27 1.91
CA ILE A 42 -15.03 0.12 0.47
C ILE A 42 -15.62 -1.21 0.00
N SER A 43 -15.50 -2.25 0.82
CA SER A 43 -16.08 -3.58 0.52
C SER A 43 -17.59 -3.56 0.25
N ASN A 44 -18.35 -2.60 0.80
CA ASN A 44 -19.78 -2.44 0.46
C ASN A 44 -19.99 -2.03 -1.02
N LEU A 45 -19.04 -1.31 -1.62
CA LEU A 45 -19.10 -0.92 -3.04
C LEU A 45 -18.82 -2.11 -3.96
N LEU A 46 -17.97 -3.05 -3.50
CA LEU A 46 -17.58 -4.26 -4.23
C LEU A 46 -18.53 -5.44 -4.00
N SER A 47 -19.46 -5.30 -3.06
CA SER A 47 -20.35 -6.39 -2.65
C SER A 47 -21.64 -6.41 -3.47
N PRO A 48 -21.98 -7.52 -4.15
CA PRO A 48 -23.26 -7.66 -4.85
C PRO A 48 -24.45 -7.67 -3.87
N ARG A 49 -24.22 -7.93 -2.57
CA ARG A 49 -25.25 -7.83 -1.54
C ARG A 49 -25.65 -6.38 -1.29
N ASP A 50 -24.67 -5.49 -1.25
CA ASP A 50 -24.86 -4.09 -0.84
C ASP A 50 -25.00 -3.16 -2.06
N ASN A 51 -24.43 -3.55 -3.20
CA ASN A 51 -24.46 -2.85 -4.48
C ASN A 51 -24.74 -3.82 -5.66
N PRO A 52 -25.94 -4.39 -5.76
CA PRO A 52 -26.24 -5.45 -6.74
C PRO A 52 -26.00 -4.99 -8.19
N ALA A 53 -26.35 -3.77 -8.54
CA ALA A 53 -26.30 -3.29 -9.92
C ALA A 53 -24.89 -2.94 -10.42
N HIS A 54 -24.01 -2.41 -9.55
CA HIS A 54 -22.77 -1.78 -9.99
C HIS A 54 -21.50 -2.29 -9.29
N HIS A 55 -21.59 -3.34 -8.46
CA HIS A 55 -20.43 -3.88 -7.74
C HIS A 55 -19.29 -4.32 -8.66
N TRP A 56 -19.62 -4.88 -9.83
CA TRP A 56 -18.64 -5.38 -10.80
C TRP A 56 -17.73 -4.26 -11.32
N PHE A 57 -18.25 -3.04 -11.50
CA PHE A 57 -17.46 -1.90 -11.99
C PHE A 57 -16.44 -1.42 -10.94
N ALA A 58 -16.85 -1.37 -9.67
CA ALA A 58 -15.93 -1.10 -8.56
C ALA A 58 -14.87 -2.22 -8.44
N ALA A 59 -15.28 -3.48 -8.56
CA ALA A 59 -14.36 -4.62 -8.52
C ALA A 59 -13.34 -4.58 -9.67
N CYS A 60 -13.76 -4.25 -10.90
CA CYS A 60 -12.86 -4.07 -12.04
C CYS A 60 -11.86 -2.92 -11.81
N GLY A 61 -12.31 -1.78 -11.28
CA GLY A 61 -11.44 -0.65 -10.96
C GLY A 61 -10.37 -0.98 -9.91
N VAL A 62 -10.75 -1.73 -8.87
CA VAL A 62 -9.81 -2.19 -7.82
C VAL A 62 -8.87 -3.27 -8.35
N ALA A 63 -9.35 -4.23 -9.15
CA ALA A 63 -8.51 -5.26 -9.76
C ALA A 63 -7.49 -4.65 -10.73
N LEU A 64 -7.90 -3.72 -11.58
CA LEU A 64 -6.99 -3.01 -12.48
C LEU A 64 -5.96 -2.20 -11.69
N THR A 65 -6.36 -1.57 -10.59
CA THR A 65 -5.42 -0.89 -9.67
C THR A 65 -4.35 -1.84 -9.15
N ALA A 66 -4.74 -3.02 -8.68
CA ALA A 66 -3.79 -4.01 -8.17
C ALA A 66 -2.77 -4.45 -9.24
N VAL A 67 -3.22 -4.62 -10.50
CA VAL A 67 -2.32 -4.91 -11.63
C VAL A 67 -1.34 -3.75 -11.87
N LEU A 68 -1.83 -2.51 -11.85
CA LEU A 68 -1.01 -1.32 -12.07
C LEU A 68 0.00 -1.05 -10.94
N ILE A 69 -0.20 -1.61 -9.74
CA ILE A 69 0.74 -1.54 -8.62
C ILE A 69 1.92 -2.51 -8.82
N LEU A 70 1.78 -3.62 -9.56
CA LEU A 70 2.83 -4.64 -9.70
C LEU A 70 4.19 -4.09 -10.19
N PRO A 71 4.28 -3.19 -11.19
CA PRO A 71 5.54 -2.58 -11.60
C PRO A 71 6.27 -1.84 -10.47
N PHE A 72 5.53 -1.31 -9.49
CA PHE A 72 6.10 -0.62 -8.33
C PHE A 72 6.83 -1.59 -7.39
N ALA A 73 6.40 -2.85 -7.27
CA ALA A 73 7.11 -3.85 -6.49
C ALA A 73 8.54 -4.09 -7.05
N GLY A 74 8.65 -4.19 -8.38
CA GLY A 74 9.95 -4.28 -9.05
C GLY A 74 10.79 -3.02 -8.91
N TYR A 75 10.14 -1.84 -8.95
CA TYR A 75 10.80 -0.56 -8.71
C TYR A 75 11.35 -0.45 -7.27
N LEU A 76 10.54 -0.77 -6.26
CA LEU A 76 10.92 -0.78 -4.85
C LEU A 76 12.07 -1.77 -4.59
N ARG A 77 11.98 -3.00 -5.13
CA ARG A 77 13.05 -4.00 -4.98
C ARG A 77 14.40 -3.49 -5.49
N ARG A 78 14.42 -2.83 -6.65
CA ARG A 78 15.66 -2.35 -7.28
C ARG A 78 16.27 -1.18 -6.51
N ASN A 79 15.46 -0.21 -6.11
CA ASN A 79 15.98 0.99 -5.43
C ASN A 79 16.30 0.74 -3.95
N LEU A 80 15.47 -0.02 -3.24
CA LEU A 80 15.73 -0.38 -1.84
C LEU A 80 16.81 -1.44 -1.68
N GLY A 81 17.02 -2.29 -2.70
CA GLY A 81 17.99 -3.38 -2.66
C GLY A 81 19.43 -2.91 -2.46
N VAL A 82 19.73 -1.67 -2.85
CA VAL A 82 21.02 -1.01 -2.61
C VAL A 82 21.24 -0.70 -1.13
N ILE A 83 20.17 -0.39 -0.39
CA ILE A 83 20.23 -0.08 1.04
C ILE A 83 20.13 -1.36 1.87
N SER A 84 19.15 -2.22 1.57
CA SER A 84 18.97 -3.49 2.25
C SER A 84 18.27 -4.50 1.34
N SER A 85 18.98 -5.59 1.01
CA SER A 85 18.45 -6.67 0.17
C SER A 85 17.26 -7.40 0.79
N MET A 86 17.26 -7.61 2.12
CA MET A 86 16.16 -8.27 2.82
C MET A 86 14.90 -7.42 2.83
N GLY A 87 14.99 -6.14 3.23
CA GLY A 87 13.82 -5.26 3.27
C GLY A 87 13.25 -4.99 1.88
N ALA A 88 14.10 -4.90 0.86
CA ALA A 88 13.67 -4.77 -0.53
C ALA A 88 12.92 -6.00 -1.06
N ARG A 89 13.37 -7.21 -0.72
CA ARG A 89 12.67 -8.46 -1.06
C ARG A 89 11.36 -8.60 -0.29
N GLY A 90 11.37 -8.29 1.01
CA GLY A 90 10.17 -8.30 1.85
C GLY A 90 9.10 -7.33 1.36
N SER A 91 9.51 -6.09 1.01
CA SER A 91 8.60 -5.09 0.46
C SER A 91 7.98 -5.54 -0.85
N ALA A 92 8.80 -5.92 -1.83
CA ALA A 92 8.32 -6.33 -3.14
C ALA A 92 7.47 -7.61 -3.10
N GLY A 93 7.90 -8.62 -2.33
CA GLY A 93 7.15 -9.86 -2.16
C GLY A 93 5.78 -9.62 -1.54
N SER A 94 5.71 -8.78 -0.51
CA SER A 94 4.45 -8.46 0.16
C SER A 94 3.51 -7.63 -0.71
N PHE A 95 4.03 -6.66 -1.49
CA PHE A 95 3.22 -5.95 -2.48
C PHE A 95 2.65 -6.87 -3.56
N ILE A 96 3.46 -7.79 -4.11
CA ILE A 96 3.01 -8.76 -5.11
C ILE A 96 1.93 -9.67 -4.53
N ALA A 97 2.18 -10.25 -3.35
CA ALA A 97 1.23 -11.11 -2.67
C ALA A 97 -0.07 -10.35 -2.35
N GLY A 98 0.03 -9.11 -1.85
CA GLY A 98 -1.11 -8.25 -1.58
C GLY A 98 -1.95 -7.96 -2.83
N CYS A 99 -1.31 -7.69 -3.98
CA CYS A 99 -2.00 -7.50 -5.25
C CYS A 99 -2.73 -8.77 -5.71
N ILE A 100 -2.09 -9.94 -5.62
CA ILE A 100 -2.72 -11.23 -6.00
C ILE A 100 -3.95 -11.50 -5.14
N VAL A 101 -3.82 -11.30 -3.81
CA VAL A 101 -4.94 -11.49 -2.88
C VAL A 101 -6.04 -10.46 -3.13
N LEU A 102 -5.70 -9.21 -3.44
CA LEU A 102 -6.68 -8.16 -3.74
C LEU A 102 -7.47 -8.44 -5.03
N ILE A 103 -6.78 -8.87 -6.09
CA ILE A 103 -7.41 -9.31 -7.35
C ILE A 103 -8.35 -10.48 -7.05
N SER A 104 -7.89 -11.46 -6.27
CA SER A 104 -8.71 -12.60 -5.87
C SER A 104 -9.95 -12.16 -5.09
N ALA A 105 -9.82 -11.19 -4.18
CA ALA A 105 -10.96 -10.62 -3.44
C ALA A 105 -12.01 -9.99 -4.36
N CYS A 106 -11.60 -9.39 -5.49
CA CYS A 106 -12.51 -8.77 -6.45
C CYS A 106 -13.34 -9.77 -7.25
N PHE A 107 -12.81 -10.98 -7.49
CA PHE A 107 -13.51 -12.04 -8.24
C PHE A 107 -14.28 -13.02 -7.35
N VAL A 108 -13.91 -13.10 -6.07
CA VAL A 108 -14.62 -13.92 -5.08
C VAL A 108 -15.88 -13.19 -4.65
N ALA A 109 -17.03 -13.67 -5.13
CA ALA A 109 -18.33 -13.15 -4.72
C ALA A 109 -18.51 -13.26 -3.19
N PRO A 110 -18.95 -12.19 -2.49
CA PRO A 110 -19.26 -12.20 -1.06
C PRO A 110 -20.46 -13.11 -0.74
N GLN A 111 -20.24 -14.41 -0.69
CA GLN A 111 -21.21 -15.38 -0.19
C GLN A 111 -21.05 -15.56 1.32
N HIS A 112 -22.17 -15.76 2.04
CA HIS A 112 -22.14 -16.03 3.50
C HIS A 112 -21.39 -17.33 3.83
N LYS A 113 -21.44 -18.32 2.94
CA LYS A 113 -20.57 -19.49 2.88
C LYS A 113 -20.15 -19.66 1.42
N HIS A 114 -18.87 -19.87 1.17
CA HIS A 114 -18.43 -20.30 -0.16
C HIS A 114 -18.75 -21.79 -0.30
N ASP A 115 -19.53 -22.17 -1.32
CA ASP A 115 -20.03 -23.55 -1.45
C ASP A 115 -18.93 -24.60 -1.63
N VAL A 116 -17.76 -24.21 -2.16
CA VAL A 116 -16.63 -25.11 -2.42
C VAL A 116 -15.63 -25.17 -1.26
N LEU A 117 -15.36 -24.04 -0.61
CA LEU A 117 -14.31 -23.93 0.43
C LEU A 117 -14.87 -23.94 1.86
N GLY A 118 -16.18 -23.76 2.04
CA GLY A 118 -16.83 -23.73 3.37
C GLY A 118 -16.45 -22.54 4.25
N ILE A 119 -15.56 -21.65 3.81
CA ILE A 119 -15.08 -20.50 4.59
C ILE A 119 -16.17 -19.42 4.62
N ARG A 120 -16.58 -19.04 5.84
CA ARG A 120 -17.52 -17.94 6.09
C ARG A 120 -16.82 -16.62 5.78
N ARG A 121 -17.41 -15.80 4.91
CA ARG A 121 -16.90 -14.45 4.55
C ARG A 121 -15.48 -14.45 3.93
N LEU A 122 -15.23 -15.35 2.99
CA LEU A 122 -13.93 -15.44 2.29
C LEU A 122 -13.49 -14.09 1.67
N HIS A 123 -14.42 -13.33 1.10
CA HIS A 123 -14.15 -11.99 0.56
C HIS A 123 -13.56 -11.03 1.63
N GLU A 124 -14.13 -11.04 2.84
CA GLU A 124 -13.68 -10.18 3.94
C GLU A 124 -12.28 -10.61 4.43
N LEU A 125 -12.02 -11.92 4.48
CA LEU A 125 -10.70 -12.46 4.79
C LEU A 125 -9.67 -12.04 3.74
N LEU A 126 -9.97 -12.22 2.45
CA LEU A 126 -9.07 -11.84 1.36
C LEU A 126 -8.80 -10.32 1.37
N GLY A 127 -9.83 -9.49 1.55
CA GLY A 127 -9.66 -8.03 1.64
C GLY A 127 -8.74 -7.63 2.79
N ARG A 128 -8.91 -8.21 3.98
CA ARG A 128 -8.03 -7.96 5.14
C ARG A 128 -6.61 -8.48 4.92
N SER A 129 -6.46 -9.67 4.35
CA SER A 129 -5.15 -10.25 4.03
C SER A 129 -4.41 -9.40 2.99
N ALA A 130 -5.10 -8.89 1.96
CA ALA A 130 -4.52 -7.97 0.99
C ALA A 130 -4.03 -6.68 1.66
N ALA A 131 -4.87 -6.05 2.49
CA ALA A 131 -4.49 -4.85 3.23
C ALA A 131 -3.28 -5.10 4.16
N GLY A 132 -3.27 -6.23 4.87
CA GLY A 132 -2.16 -6.62 5.73
C GLY A 132 -0.85 -6.84 4.97
N LEU A 133 -0.91 -7.52 3.83
CA LEU A 133 0.26 -7.74 2.96
C LEU A 133 0.80 -6.43 2.40
N LEU A 134 -0.06 -5.52 1.95
CA LEU A 134 0.35 -4.19 1.50
C LEU A 134 1.00 -3.39 2.63
N ALA A 135 0.43 -3.45 3.85
CA ALA A 135 1.01 -2.79 5.02
C ALA A 135 2.38 -3.36 5.40
N ILE A 136 2.57 -4.69 5.37
CA ILE A 136 3.88 -5.32 5.57
C ILE A 136 4.87 -4.85 4.49
N GLY A 137 4.40 -4.69 3.26
CA GLY A 137 5.18 -4.16 2.15
C GLY A 137 5.69 -2.73 2.41
N MET A 138 4.82 -1.86 2.92
CA MET A 138 5.14 -0.50 3.32
C MET A 138 6.09 -0.47 4.52
N LEU A 139 5.84 -1.26 5.57
CA LEU A 139 6.70 -1.35 6.76
C LEU A 139 8.12 -1.82 6.41
N SER A 140 8.24 -2.83 5.53
CA SER A 140 9.53 -3.32 5.05
C SER A 140 10.31 -2.23 4.30
N ALA A 141 9.61 -1.38 3.55
CA ALA A 141 10.21 -0.24 2.86
C ALA A 141 10.56 0.92 3.82
N CYS A 142 9.73 1.20 4.83
CA CYS A 142 10.05 2.15 5.90
C CYS A 142 11.32 1.72 6.65
N TRP A 143 11.47 0.43 6.94
CA TRP A 143 12.68 -0.11 7.55
C TRP A 143 13.93 0.14 6.69
N CYS A 144 13.83 -0.03 5.37
CA CYS A 144 14.89 0.34 4.44
C CYS A 144 15.19 1.85 4.47
N ALA A 145 14.16 2.71 4.49
CA ALA A 145 14.34 4.15 4.54
C ALA A 145 14.98 4.63 5.85
N TRP A 146 14.63 4.01 6.98
CA TRP A 146 15.28 4.25 8.28
C TRP A 146 16.76 3.92 8.19
N LYS A 147 17.11 2.71 7.71
CA LYS A 147 18.52 2.33 7.52
C LYS A 147 19.26 3.26 6.56
N GLY A 148 18.60 3.71 5.49
CA GLY A 148 19.15 4.66 4.54
C GLY A 148 19.45 6.01 5.19
N TRP A 149 18.50 6.53 5.97
CA TRP A 149 18.64 7.81 6.67
C TRP A 149 19.78 7.82 7.70
N LEU A 150 19.99 6.71 8.41
CA LEU A 150 21.11 6.58 9.36
C LEU A 150 22.48 6.76 8.66
N ASN A 151 22.58 6.39 7.38
CA ASN A 151 23.81 6.51 6.60
C ASN A 151 23.88 7.83 5.79
N ASP A 152 22.74 8.34 5.33
CA ASP A 152 22.65 9.52 4.48
C ASP A 152 21.46 10.39 4.90
N LYS A 153 21.75 11.52 5.54
CA LYS A 153 20.74 12.48 6.01
C LYS A 153 19.92 13.11 4.89
N SER A 154 20.39 13.06 3.63
CA SER A 154 19.60 13.55 2.48
C SER A 154 18.29 12.76 2.27
N LEU A 155 18.20 11.54 2.82
CA LEU A 155 17.00 10.71 2.82
C LEU A 155 15.99 11.06 3.94
N ALA A 156 16.25 12.10 4.74
CA ALA A 156 15.38 12.48 5.87
C ALA A 156 13.94 12.73 5.44
N PHE A 157 13.72 13.40 4.30
CA PHE A 157 12.38 13.70 3.82
C PHE A 157 11.62 12.43 3.41
N LEU A 158 12.29 11.48 2.76
CA LEU A 158 11.73 10.17 2.43
C LEU A 158 11.38 9.38 3.70
N PHE A 159 12.31 9.35 4.67
CA PHE A 159 12.12 8.70 5.96
C PHE A 159 10.87 9.23 6.69
N TRP A 160 10.76 10.54 6.88
CA TRP A 160 9.63 11.15 7.58
C TRP A 160 8.31 10.93 6.84
N THR A 161 8.31 11.09 5.52
CA THR A 161 7.12 10.90 4.70
C THR A 161 6.62 9.45 4.76
N TRP A 162 7.48 8.47 4.53
CA TRP A 162 7.08 7.06 4.57
C TRP A 162 6.72 6.59 5.97
N SER A 163 7.42 7.06 7.00
CA SER A 163 7.09 6.73 8.40
C SER A 163 5.73 7.31 8.79
N SER A 164 5.45 8.57 8.44
CA SER A 164 4.15 9.18 8.68
C SER A 164 3.03 8.44 7.95
N LEU A 165 3.20 8.17 6.64
CA LEU A 165 2.18 7.49 5.83
C LEU A 165 1.91 6.04 6.27
N THR A 166 2.85 5.39 6.95
CA THR A 166 2.70 3.96 7.31
C THR A 166 2.39 3.79 8.80
N VAL A 167 3.21 4.38 9.68
CA VAL A 167 3.10 4.19 11.13
C VAL A 167 1.90 4.93 11.70
N LEU A 168 1.56 6.13 11.21
CA LEU A 168 0.44 6.89 11.76
C LEU A 168 -0.90 6.17 11.52
N PRO A 169 -1.26 5.73 10.30
CA PRO A 169 -2.50 4.96 10.10
C PRO A 169 -2.52 3.65 10.89
N LEU A 170 -1.42 2.92 10.94
CA LEU A 170 -1.34 1.66 11.70
C LEU A 170 -1.50 1.86 13.20
N SER A 171 -0.85 2.90 13.76
CA SER A 171 -0.99 3.25 15.18
C SER A 171 -2.41 3.68 15.51
N GLY A 172 -3.08 4.39 14.60
CA GLY A 172 -4.47 4.79 14.75
C GLY A 172 -5.44 3.61 14.71
N ILE A 173 -5.27 2.66 13.79
CA ILE A 173 -6.04 1.41 13.75
C ILE A 173 -5.82 0.63 15.04
N PHE A 174 -4.56 0.45 15.45
CA PHE A 174 -4.21 -0.29 16.67
C PHE A 174 -4.84 0.33 17.91
N LEU A 175 -4.75 1.65 18.06
CA LEU A 175 -5.36 2.38 19.18
C LEU A 175 -6.89 2.25 19.17
N SER A 176 -7.52 2.35 17.98
CA SER A 176 -8.97 2.19 17.84
C SER A 176 -9.42 0.79 18.28
N GLU A 177 -8.72 -0.26 17.83
CA GLU A 177 -9.00 -1.65 18.22
C GLU A 177 -8.73 -1.92 19.71
N CYS A 178 -7.66 -1.38 20.28
CA CYS A 178 -7.39 -1.47 21.72
C CYS A 178 -8.49 -0.81 22.54
N LEU A 179 -8.95 0.38 22.14
CA LEU A 179 -10.07 1.07 22.80
C LEU A 179 -11.38 0.29 22.65
N LEU A 180 -11.65 -0.29 21.48
CA LEU A 180 -12.77 -1.18 21.23
C LEU A 180 -12.77 -2.37 22.18
N LEU A 181 -11.65 -3.08 22.30
CA LEU A 181 -11.49 -4.19 23.23
C LEU A 181 -11.70 -3.74 24.67
N LEU A 182 -11.11 -2.62 25.07
CA LEU A 182 -11.22 -2.07 26.41
C LEU A 182 -12.68 -1.73 26.79
N THR A 183 -13.44 -1.14 25.86
CA THR A 183 -14.87 -0.82 26.12
C THR A 183 -15.76 -2.07 26.18
N ARG A 184 -15.39 -3.17 25.49
CA ARG A 184 -16.11 -4.45 25.55
C ARG A 184 -15.96 -5.16 26.89
N LEU A 185 -14.84 -4.94 27.58
CA LEU A 185 -14.60 -5.46 28.94
C LEU A 185 -15.49 -4.78 30.00
N ASN A 186 -16.30 -3.80 29.59
CA ASN A 186 -17.31 -3.10 30.38
C ASN A 186 -16.84 -2.57 31.76
N PRO A 187 -15.64 -1.98 31.89
CA PRO A 187 -15.22 -1.41 33.17
C PRO A 187 -16.05 -0.16 33.49
N MET A 188 -16.46 -0.01 34.76
CA MET A 188 -17.38 1.06 35.20
C MET A 188 -16.87 2.48 34.89
N TRP A 189 -15.54 2.68 34.86
CA TRP A 189 -14.92 3.98 34.57
C TRP A 189 -14.87 4.34 33.08
N ALA A 190 -15.09 3.39 32.16
CA ALA A 190 -15.03 3.62 30.72
C ALA A 190 -16.36 4.06 30.09
N ALA A 191 -17.43 4.16 30.87
CA ALA A 191 -18.74 4.65 30.41
C ALA A 191 -18.69 6.03 29.70
N PRO A 192 -18.03 7.07 30.24
CA PRO A 192 -17.93 8.37 29.54
C PRO A 192 -17.10 8.29 28.26
N ILE A 193 -15.99 7.53 28.29
CA ILE A 193 -15.13 7.30 27.12
C ILE A 193 -15.93 6.63 26.01
N ARG A 194 -16.71 5.58 26.34
CA ARG A 194 -17.58 4.88 25.39
C ARG A 194 -18.63 5.78 24.77
N ASN A 195 -19.22 6.69 25.52
CA ASN A 195 -20.25 7.59 25.00
C ASN A 195 -19.67 8.62 24.02
N THR A 196 -18.52 9.22 24.36
CA THR A 196 -17.80 10.15 23.48
C THR A 196 -17.29 9.45 22.22
N LEU A 197 -16.77 8.23 22.38
CA LEU A 197 -16.19 7.45 21.29
C LEU A 197 -17.24 6.88 20.32
N ARG A 198 -18.47 6.59 20.78
CA ARG A 198 -19.57 6.09 19.94
C ARG A 198 -19.91 7.02 18.76
N HIS A 199 -19.65 8.32 18.90
CA HIS A 199 -19.90 9.32 17.85
C HIS A 199 -18.65 9.64 17.01
N SER A 200 -17.51 9.01 17.31
CA SER A 200 -16.25 9.31 16.64
C SER A 200 -16.09 8.53 15.33
N ILE A 201 -15.66 9.21 14.28
CA ILE A 201 -15.41 8.60 12.95
C ILE A 201 -14.31 7.53 13.03
N PHE A 202 -13.36 7.66 13.97
CA PHE A 202 -12.26 6.70 14.18
C PHE A 202 -12.71 5.29 14.62
N TRP A 203 -13.98 5.13 15.00
CA TRP A 203 -14.58 3.84 15.34
C TRP A 203 -15.10 3.06 14.14
N HIS A 204 -15.23 3.72 12.99
CA HIS A 204 -15.78 3.09 11.81
C HIS A 204 -14.68 2.49 10.96
N LEU A 205 -14.80 1.19 10.69
CA LEU A 205 -13.88 0.46 9.81
C LEU A 205 -13.76 1.12 8.43
N GLY A 206 -14.84 1.73 7.94
CA GLY A 206 -14.84 2.47 6.67
C GLY A 206 -13.81 3.58 6.62
N PHE A 207 -13.71 4.38 7.68
CA PHE A 207 -12.70 5.44 7.78
C PHE A 207 -11.27 4.90 7.63
N TRP A 208 -10.96 3.76 8.27
CA TRP A 208 -9.62 3.16 8.21
C TRP A 208 -9.33 2.48 6.87
N GLU A 209 -10.33 1.90 6.20
CA GLU A 209 -10.16 1.38 4.83
C GLU A 209 -9.83 2.50 3.84
N TRP A 210 -10.57 3.62 3.89
CA TRP A 210 -10.31 4.79 3.04
C TRP A 210 -8.96 5.44 3.34
N THR A 211 -8.63 5.59 4.63
CA THR A 211 -7.33 6.14 5.07
C THR A 211 -6.18 5.24 4.64
N GLY A 212 -6.33 3.91 4.77
CA GLY A 212 -5.34 2.93 4.33
C GLY A 212 -5.13 2.95 2.81
N ALA A 213 -6.21 3.02 2.03
CA ALA A 213 -6.12 3.12 0.57
C ALA A 213 -5.40 4.41 0.12
N ALA A 214 -5.73 5.55 0.75
CA ALA A 214 -5.05 6.81 0.50
C ALA A 214 -3.56 6.74 0.89
N ALA A 215 -3.25 6.11 2.03
CA ALA A 215 -1.87 5.92 2.50
C ALA A 215 -1.04 5.09 1.51
N VAL A 216 -1.59 3.98 0.99
CA VAL A 216 -0.91 3.17 -0.05
C VAL A 216 -0.63 4.01 -1.30
N PHE A 217 -1.62 4.78 -1.78
CA PHE A 217 -1.44 5.62 -2.96
C PHE A 217 -0.37 6.71 -2.75
N LEU A 218 -0.45 7.45 -1.64
CA LEU A 218 0.52 8.48 -1.29
C LEU A 218 1.92 7.89 -1.06
N PHE A 219 2.01 6.68 -0.54
CA PHE A 219 3.27 5.96 -0.38
C PHE A 219 3.93 5.70 -1.75
N LEU A 220 3.15 5.27 -2.75
CA LEU A 220 3.64 5.08 -4.13
C LEU A 220 4.02 6.42 -4.78
N CYS A 221 3.26 7.49 -4.55
CA CYS A 221 3.65 8.84 -4.98
C CYS A 221 5.01 9.23 -4.38
N ALA A 222 5.18 9.08 -3.07
CA ALA A 222 6.44 9.34 -2.39
C ALA A 222 7.57 8.47 -2.96
N ALA A 223 7.31 7.21 -3.31
CA ALA A 223 8.30 6.34 -3.95
C ALA A 223 8.78 6.86 -5.32
N VAL A 224 7.88 7.44 -6.13
CA VAL A 224 8.24 7.98 -7.45
C VAL A 224 8.91 9.34 -7.37
N PHE A 225 8.47 10.20 -6.44
CA PHE A 225 8.91 11.58 -6.39
C PHE A 225 10.10 11.82 -5.46
N LEU A 226 10.24 11.04 -4.39
CA LEU A 226 11.21 11.30 -3.32
C LEU A 226 12.36 10.28 -3.27
N MET A 227 12.23 9.10 -3.88
CA MET A 227 13.36 8.17 -3.96
C MET A 227 14.45 8.73 -4.89
N PRO A 228 15.72 8.73 -4.47
CA PRO A 228 16.81 9.13 -5.35
C PRO A 228 16.87 8.21 -6.57
N GLN A 229 16.67 8.77 -7.76
CA GLN A 229 16.89 8.04 -9.00
C GLN A 229 18.38 8.04 -9.30
N ARG A 230 19.11 7.02 -8.83
CA ARG A 230 20.51 6.89 -9.23
C ARG A 230 20.57 6.41 -10.67
N ALA A 231 21.28 7.18 -11.50
CA ALA A 231 21.82 6.70 -12.75
C ALA A 231 22.54 5.38 -12.47
N ALA A 232 22.40 4.42 -13.38
CA ALA A 232 23.29 3.29 -13.42
C ALA A 232 24.70 3.86 -13.61
N SER A 233 25.39 4.13 -12.50
CA SER A 233 26.83 4.28 -12.49
C SER A 233 27.32 2.90 -12.89
N PHE A 234 27.55 2.72 -14.19
CA PHE A 234 28.51 1.72 -14.65
C PHE A 234 29.73 1.87 -13.73
N PRO A 235 30.18 0.79 -13.06
CA PRO A 235 31.39 0.85 -12.26
C PRO A 235 32.56 0.97 -13.24
N ASN A 236 32.81 2.18 -13.74
CA ASN A 236 33.95 2.50 -14.58
C ASN A 236 35.21 2.71 -13.73
N GLY A 237 35.34 1.96 -12.63
CA GLY A 237 36.54 1.90 -11.80
C GLY A 237 37.38 0.66 -12.06
N ARG A 238 36.89 -0.31 -12.86
CA ARG A 238 37.61 -1.56 -13.11
C ARG A 238 38.56 -1.49 -14.31
N THR A 239 38.56 -0.39 -15.06
CA THR A 239 39.42 -0.21 -16.23
C THR A 239 40.79 0.38 -15.87
N GLU A 240 40.89 1.16 -14.79
CA GLU A 240 42.20 1.68 -14.31
C GLU A 240 42.99 0.64 -13.52
N GLU A 241 42.34 -0.25 -12.78
CA GLU A 241 43.02 -1.35 -12.08
C GLU A 241 43.63 -2.38 -13.05
N LEU A 242 42.98 -2.64 -14.19
CA LEU A 242 43.50 -3.54 -15.23
C LEU A 242 44.63 -2.91 -16.06
N LEU A 243 44.72 -1.57 -16.12
CA LEU A 243 45.85 -0.86 -16.73
C LEU A 243 47.03 -0.69 -15.77
N SER A 244 46.78 -0.63 -14.46
CA SER A 244 47.85 -0.65 -13.45
C SER A 244 48.48 -2.04 -13.30
N CYS A 245 47.71 -3.12 -13.43
CA CYS A 245 48.24 -4.50 -13.42
C CYS A 245 48.90 -4.95 -14.73
N ARG A 246 48.64 -4.26 -15.86
CA ARG A 246 49.42 -4.45 -17.09
C ARG A 246 50.54 -3.43 -17.13
N GLY A 247 51.69 -3.82 -16.59
CA GLY A 247 52.96 -3.08 -16.73
C GLY A 247 53.35 -2.88 -18.19
N VAL A 248 52.75 -1.90 -18.85
CA VAL A 248 53.16 -1.41 -20.17
C VAL A 248 54.29 -0.43 -19.93
N LYS A 249 55.53 -0.93 -20.02
CA LYS A 249 56.71 -0.08 -20.21
C LYS A 249 56.51 0.75 -21.48
N ARG A 250 56.63 2.08 -21.37
CA ARG A 250 56.86 2.94 -22.53
C ARG A 250 58.18 2.54 -23.18
N PRO A 251 58.25 2.36 -24.51
CA PRO A 251 59.51 2.47 -25.21
C PRO A 251 59.88 3.97 -25.31
N ASP A 252 61.16 4.23 -25.11
CA ASP A 252 61.82 5.53 -25.30
C ASP A 252 61.78 5.97 -26.78
#